data_AF-A0A2X2IMP6-F1
#
_entry.id   AF-A0A2X2IMP6-F1
#
_cell.length_a   1.000
_cell.length_b   1.000
_cell.length_c   1.000
_cell.angle_alpha   90.00
_cell.angle_beta   90.00
_cell.angle_gamma   90.00
#
_symmetry.space_group_name_H-M   'P 1'
#
loop_
_entity.id
_entity.type
_entity.pdbx_description
1 polymer ?
#
loop_
_entity_poly.entity_id
_entity_poly.type
_entity_poly.pdbx_seq_one_letter_code
_entity_poly.pdbx_strand_id
1 'polypeptide(L)'
;MIKETSRIFSSFLLGIIICFYCTSTSIAQTSRNNDPAFWTDDIQFDIATNQTFFKSYDSINSIVIGYKDLKPYYILLNFKNDSLGTKTEHFDLTFEGDLWLLKKAYPSIEVLDLQSDEFNSNASLRIEKIQRIKSITIERKKLHLSLFSATISSGTRDYLTENVWAFAARYVGGTKELEKNLSSISRPELSKNDVDSVFLFKVKISKEGDLEEVEPVYGNKSSYSKALQKKLSEKNTNYFGDGTSKWKAAIRGNVSRPLNSILKIYVKRSQNGQITIKTPTVLRNWTGN
;
A
#
# COMPACT_ATOMS: atom_id res chain seq x y z
N MET A 1 -37.50 20.13 -7.47
CA MET A 1 -36.77 21.33 -7.93
C MET A 1 -35.49 21.42 -7.12
N ILE A 2 -34.37 21.34 -7.81
CA ILE A 2 -33.03 21.08 -7.29
C ILE A 2 -32.49 22.32 -6.56
N LYS A 3 -31.94 22.13 -5.36
CA LYS A 3 -30.89 23.01 -4.81
C LYS A 3 -29.72 22.12 -4.38
N GLU A 4 -28.86 21.90 -5.36
CA GLU A 4 -27.48 21.50 -5.18
C GLU A 4 -26.65 22.62 -4.54
N THR A 5 -25.41 22.26 -4.20
CA THR A 5 -24.24 23.09 -3.90
C THR A 5 -24.07 23.57 -2.46
N SER A 6 -23.38 22.72 -1.68
CA SER A 6 -22.27 23.14 -0.81
C SER A 6 -21.50 21.91 -0.33
N ARG A 7 -20.91 21.15 -1.29
CA ARG A 7 -19.78 20.27 -0.95
C ARG A 7 -18.56 21.16 -0.86
N ILE A 8 -18.09 21.37 0.37
CA ILE A 8 -16.75 21.89 0.63
C ILE A 8 -15.78 20.81 0.13
N PHE A 9 -15.37 20.94 -1.13
CA PHE A 9 -14.26 20.19 -1.71
C PHE A 9 -12.98 20.74 -1.07
N SER A 10 -12.48 20.04 -0.04
CA SER A 10 -11.07 20.15 0.35
C SER A 10 -10.26 19.35 -0.66
N SER A 11 -10.06 19.92 -1.86
CA SER A 11 -9.18 19.40 -2.90
C SER A 11 -7.74 19.38 -2.38
N PHE A 12 -7.15 18.19 -2.28
CA PHE A 12 -5.73 18.03 -2.04
C PHE A 12 -5.07 18.17 -3.41
N LEU A 13 -4.98 19.42 -3.91
CA LEU A 13 -4.35 19.67 -5.21
C LEU A 13 -2.84 19.46 -5.07
N LEU A 14 -2.40 18.20 -5.18
CA LEU A 14 -1.01 17.86 -5.39
C LEU A 14 -0.69 18.19 -6.87
N GLY A 15 -0.77 19.46 -7.24
CA GLY A 15 -0.25 19.93 -8.52
C GLY A 15 1.27 19.82 -8.51
N ILE A 16 1.81 18.61 -8.68
CA ILE A 16 3.20 18.41 -9.09
C ILE A 16 3.28 18.83 -10.56
N ILE A 17 3.21 20.15 -10.76
CA ILE A 17 3.70 20.78 -11.96
C ILE A 17 5.22 20.83 -11.76
N ILE A 18 5.93 19.77 -12.20
CA ILE A 18 7.36 19.88 -12.51
C ILE A 18 7.43 20.67 -13.83
N CYS A 19 7.04 21.94 -13.79
CA CYS A 19 7.55 22.92 -14.73
C CYS A 19 8.82 23.45 -14.09
N PHE A 20 9.94 22.84 -14.47
CA PHE A 20 11.23 23.50 -14.36
C PHE A 20 11.12 24.83 -15.08
N TYR A 21 10.92 25.93 -14.36
CA TYR A 21 11.32 27.31 -14.67
C TYR A 21 10.72 28.22 -13.59
N CYS A 22 11.41 28.42 -12.47
CA CYS A 22 11.47 29.71 -11.75
C CYS A 22 12.43 29.63 -10.56
N THR A 23 13.58 30.27 -10.75
CA THR A 23 14.35 31.12 -9.82
C THR A 23 14.15 30.97 -8.30
N SER A 24 15.27 30.62 -7.65
CA SER A 24 15.70 31.05 -6.31
C SER A 24 14.80 30.70 -5.12
N THR A 25 14.75 29.41 -4.78
CA THR A 25 14.58 28.96 -3.37
C THR A 25 15.77 28.08 -3.04
N SER A 26 16.44 28.35 -1.92
CA SER A 26 17.68 27.68 -1.52
C SER A 26 17.51 26.16 -1.43
N ILE A 27 18.13 25.45 -2.36
CA ILE A 27 18.22 23.99 -2.35
C ILE A 27 19.30 23.62 -1.32
N ALA A 28 18.89 23.10 -0.17
CA ALA A 28 19.83 22.50 0.77
C ALA A 28 20.01 21.02 0.40
N GLN A 29 21.14 20.69 -0.23
CA GLN A 29 21.56 19.30 -0.44
C GLN A 29 22.28 18.82 0.81
N THR A 30 21.77 17.80 1.48
CA THR A 30 22.47 17.16 2.59
C THR A 30 22.76 15.71 2.22
N SER A 31 24.02 15.39 1.93
CA SER A 31 24.46 13.99 1.81
C SER A 31 24.68 13.41 3.21
N ARG A 32 24.13 12.23 3.48
CA ARG A 32 24.45 11.44 4.68
C ARG A 32 24.79 10.00 4.26
N ASN A 33 26.00 9.57 4.63
CA ASN A 33 26.57 8.22 4.62
C ASN A 33 27.42 7.79 3.41
N ASN A 34 28.62 7.27 3.72
CA ASN A 34 29.71 6.90 2.82
C ASN A 34 29.68 5.43 2.34
N ASP A 35 28.50 4.81 2.16
CA ASP A 35 28.42 3.42 1.70
C ASP A 35 28.03 3.37 0.20
N PRO A 36 28.91 2.91 -0.72
CA PRO A 36 28.72 2.95 -2.18
C PRO A 36 27.42 2.29 -2.70
N ALA A 37 26.83 1.36 -1.95
CA ALA A 37 25.73 0.53 -2.42
C ALA A 37 24.35 1.21 -2.36
N PHE A 38 24.16 2.25 -1.54
CA PHE A 38 22.86 2.90 -1.35
C PHE A 38 23.03 4.39 -1.05
N TRP A 39 23.03 5.22 -2.08
CA TRP A 39 22.92 6.68 -1.91
C TRP A 39 21.48 7.10 -2.19
N THR A 40 20.85 7.73 -1.22
CA THR A 40 19.64 8.53 -1.46
C THR A 40 20.08 9.98 -1.39
N ASP A 41 19.94 10.69 -2.50
CA ASP A 41 20.04 12.15 -2.47
C ASP A 41 18.67 12.67 -2.06
N ASP A 42 18.65 13.40 -0.95
CA ASP A 42 17.43 14.00 -0.41
C ASP A 42 17.38 15.49 -0.82
N ILE A 43 16.29 15.87 -1.47
CA ILE A 43 16.02 17.26 -1.86
C ILE A 43 14.77 17.76 -1.13
N GLN A 44 14.93 18.79 -0.31
CA GLN A 44 13.83 19.40 0.46
C GLN A 44 13.27 20.64 -0.26
N PHE A 45 11.94 20.74 -0.31
CA PHE A 45 11.22 21.93 -0.77
C PHE A 45 10.24 22.40 0.30
N ASP A 46 10.22 23.71 0.56
CA ASP A 46 9.21 24.31 1.43
C ASP A 46 7.89 24.45 0.68
N ILE A 47 6.79 24.08 1.34
CA ILE A 47 5.45 24.11 0.75
C ILE A 47 4.45 24.77 1.68
N ALA A 48 3.62 25.64 1.11
CA ALA A 48 2.58 26.35 1.85
C ALA A 48 1.31 25.51 2.10
N THR A 49 1.11 24.39 1.40
CA THR A 49 -0.24 23.94 1.03
C THR A 49 -0.76 22.59 1.56
N ASN A 50 -0.07 21.86 2.44
CA ASN A 50 -0.60 20.58 2.99
C ASN A 50 -1.30 20.71 4.36
N GLN A 51 -1.51 21.93 4.85
CA GLN A 51 -1.98 22.16 6.21
C GLN A 51 -3.38 21.58 6.49
N THR A 52 -4.30 21.59 5.51
CA THR A 52 -5.67 21.11 5.73
C THR A 52 -5.70 19.62 6.05
N PHE A 53 -4.95 18.79 5.30
CA PHE A 53 -4.84 17.37 5.60
C PHE A 53 -4.29 17.13 7.01
N PHE A 54 -3.15 17.73 7.35
CA PHE A 54 -2.51 17.55 8.66
C PHE A 54 -3.23 18.24 9.82
N LYS A 55 -4.24 19.07 9.55
CA LYS A 55 -5.20 19.57 10.55
C LYS A 55 -6.28 18.53 10.81
N SER A 56 -6.81 17.89 9.77
CA SER A 56 -7.81 16.82 9.88
C SER A 56 -7.25 15.51 10.44
N TYR A 57 -5.96 15.24 10.19
CA TYR A 57 -5.24 14.05 10.67
C TYR A 57 -3.99 14.49 11.44
N ASP A 58 -4.19 15.11 12.59
CA ASP A 58 -3.13 15.74 13.35
C ASP A 58 -2.11 14.75 13.93
N SER A 59 -2.50 13.50 14.13
CA SER A 59 -1.64 12.40 14.58
C SER A 59 -0.63 11.96 13.52
N ILE A 60 -0.85 12.30 12.24
CA ILE A 60 0.07 11.96 11.15
C ILE A 60 1.17 13.03 11.09
N ASN A 61 2.42 12.55 11.07
CA ASN A 61 3.61 13.39 10.93
C ASN A 61 4.01 13.54 9.46
N SER A 62 4.01 12.43 8.71
CA SER A 62 4.37 12.44 7.30
C SER A 62 3.69 11.35 6.48
N ILE A 63 3.61 11.57 5.18
CA ILE A 63 3.14 10.62 4.17
C ILE A 63 4.31 10.35 3.23
N VAL A 64 4.72 9.09 3.08
CA VAL A 64 5.70 8.70 2.06
C VAL A 64 4.96 8.02 0.93
N ILE A 65 5.16 8.48 -0.30
CA ILE A 65 4.62 7.89 -1.52
C ILE A 65 5.79 7.33 -2.32
N GLY A 66 5.80 6.02 -2.55
CA GLY A 66 6.81 5.38 -3.37
C GLY A 66 6.39 5.21 -4.81
N TYR A 67 7.32 5.39 -5.73
CA TYR A 67 7.07 5.38 -7.17
C TYR A 67 7.82 4.26 -7.88
N LYS A 68 7.16 3.65 -8.87
CA LYS A 68 7.70 2.68 -9.82
C LYS A 68 7.05 2.94 -11.18
N ASP A 69 7.87 3.08 -12.23
CA ASP A 69 7.39 3.37 -13.58
C ASP A 69 6.41 4.56 -13.63
N LEU A 70 6.79 5.65 -12.96
CA LEU A 70 5.98 6.87 -12.77
C LEU A 70 4.69 6.70 -11.97
N LYS A 71 4.36 5.47 -11.54
CA LYS A 71 3.15 5.16 -10.79
C LYS A 71 3.42 4.97 -9.31
N PRO A 72 2.54 5.48 -8.44
CA PRO A 72 2.62 5.25 -7.01
C PRO A 72 2.28 3.78 -6.72
N TYR A 73 3.14 3.09 -5.95
CA TYR A 73 2.95 1.66 -5.65
C TYR A 73 2.81 1.34 -4.15
N TYR A 74 3.19 2.27 -3.26
CA TYR A 74 2.87 2.18 -1.84
C TYR A 74 2.71 3.56 -1.21
N ILE A 75 2.01 3.60 -0.07
CA ILE A 75 1.99 4.74 0.85
C ILE A 75 2.37 4.27 2.25
N LEU A 76 3.25 5.02 2.91
CA LEU A 76 3.57 4.84 4.32
C LEU A 76 3.12 6.09 5.10
N LEU A 77 2.24 5.92 6.07
CA LEU A 77 1.87 6.97 7.01
C LEU A 77 2.71 6.84 8.27
N ASN A 78 3.53 7.85 8.55
CA ASN A 78 4.26 7.93 9.80
C ASN A 78 3.48 8.78 10.77
N PHE A 79 3.14 8.21 11.92
CA PHE A 79 2.44 8.92 12.98
C PHE A 79 3.44 9.65 13.87
N LYS A 80 2.98 10.67 14.60
CA LYS A 80 3.75 11.29 15.66
C LYS A 80 4.13 10.20 16.68
N ASN A 81 5.40 10.13 17.03
CA ASN A 81 5.89 9.15 18.02
C ASN A 81 5.14 9.34 19.34
N ASP A 82 4.64 8.23 19.88
CA ASP A 82 4.31 8.13 21.30
C ASP A 82 5.48 7.46 22.05
N SER A 83 5.32 7.25 23.36
CA SER A 83 6.33 6.61 24.20
C SER A 83 6.68 5.17 23.80
N LEU A 84 5.95 4.56 22.86
CA LEU A 84 6.10 3.17 22.42
C LEU A 84 6.77 3.04 21.04
N GLY A 85 7.14 4.17 20.41
CA GLY A 85 7.92 4.21 19.17
C GLY A 85 7.16 4.79 17.97
N THR A 86 7.77 4.71 16.78
CA THR A 86 7.16 5.21 15.55
C THR A 86 6.06 4.25 15.09
N LYS A 87 4.79 4.63 15.28
CA LYS A 87 3.67 3.94 14.63
C LYS A 87 3.71 4.25 13.13
N THR A 88 3.66 3.21 12.31
CA THR A 88 3.57 3.31 10.85
C THR A 88 2.40 2.49 10.32
N GLU A 89 1.66 3.03 9.35
CA GLU A 89 0.67 2.27 8.57
C GLU A 89 1.13 2.22 7.11
N HIS A 90 1.17 1.03 6.53
CA HIS A 90 1.67 0.84 5.18
C HIS A 90 0.58 0.26 4.27
N PHE A 91 0.31 0.96 3.17
CA PHE A 91 -0.67 0.60 2.16
C PHE A 91 0.02 0.19 0.87
N ASP A 92 -0.21 -1.04 0.44
CA ASP A 92 0.18 -1.53 -0.88
C ASP A 92 -0.84 -1.07 -1.94
N LEU A 93 -0.46 -0.11 -2.78
CA LEU A 93 -1.38 0.42 -3.81
C LEU A 93 -1.58 -0.54 -4.98
N THR A 94 -0.77 -1.60 -5.08
CA THR A 94 -0.95 -2.68 -6.07
C THR A 94 -1.98 -3.71 -5.60
N PHE A 95 -2.40 -3.67 -4.33
CA PHE A 95 -3.42 -4.52 -3.75
C PHE A 95 -4.72 -3.73 -3.51
N GLU A 96 -5.82 -4.18 -4.13
CA GLU A 96 -7.12 -3.50 -4.05
C GLU A 96 -7.63 -3.32 -2.61
N GLY A 97 -7.36 -4.27 -1.72
CA GLY A 97 -7.81 -4.18 -0.32
C GLY A 97 -7.18 -3.04 0.45
N ASP A 98 -5.87 -2.81 0.26
CA ASP A 98 -5.16 -1.70 0.89
C ASP A 98 -5.55 -0.35 0.25
N LEU A 99 -5.71 -0.30 -1.07
CA LEU A 99 -6.20 0.90 -1.76
C LEU A 99 -7.61 1.29 -1.27
N TRP A 100 -8.49 0.30 -1.08
CA TRP A 100 -9.84 0.52 -0.56
C TRP A 100 -9.80 1.01 0.89
N LEU A 101 -8.96 0.40 1.74
CA LEU A 101 -8.80 0.78 3.14
C LEU A 101 -8.24 2.20 3.29
N LEU A 102 -7.21 2.54 2.50
CA LEU A 102 -6.62 3.88 2.43
C LEU A 102 -7.70 4.93 2.08
N LYS A 103 -8.45 4.73 1.01
CA LYS A 103 -9.51 5.68 0.58
C LYS A 103 -10.63 5.80 1.62
N LYS A 104 -10.91 4.73 2.35
CA LYS A 104 -11.94 4.73 3.39
C LYS A 104 -11.49 5.47 4.65
N ALA A 105 -10.26 5.25 5.10
CA ALA A 105 -9.69 5.83 6.31
C ALA A 105 -9.21 7.27 6.09
N TYR A 106 -8.67 7.56 4.91
CA TYR A 106 -8.02 8.82 4.56
C TYR A 106 -8.50 9.34 3.19
N PRO A 107 -9.80 9.66 3.03
CA PRO A 107 -10.39 10.03 1.73
C PRO A 107 -9.78 11.28 1.07
N SER A 108 -9.06 12.11 1.84
CA SER A 108 -8.36 13.30 1.34
C SER A 108 -6.94 13.04 0.86
N ILE A 109 -6.41 11.82 1.00
CA ILE A 109 -5.13 11.46 0.38
C ILE A 109 -5.40 11.20 -1.10
N GLU A 110 -4.92 12.11 -1.94
CA GLU A 110 -4.87 11.90 -3.39
C GLU A 110 -3.54 11.24 -3.75
N VAL A 111 -3.62 10.22 -4.62
CA VAL A 111 -2.46 9.49 -5.10
C VAL A 111 -2.27 9.87 -6.57
N LEU A 112 -1.16 10.52 -6.89
CA LEU A 112 -0.92 11.03 -8.24
C LEU A 112 0.26 10.37 -8.91
N ASP A 113 0.08 10.11 -10.20
CA ASP A 113 1.13 9.67 -11.11
C ASP A 113 2.11 10.82 -11.38
N LEU A 114 3.39 10.48 -11.48
CA LEU A 114 4.41 11.42 -11.92
C LEU A 114 4.31 11.62 -13.43
N GLN A 115 4.45 12.86 -13.88
CA GLN A 115 4.62 13.16 -15.31
C GLN A 115 6.05 12.89 -15.79
N SER A 116 7.02 13.00 -14.88
CA SER A 116 8.42 12.63 -15.07
C SER A 116 9.02 12.27 -13.72
N ASP A 117 9.88 11.25 -13.69
CA ASP A 117 10.71 10.89 -12.55
C ASP A 117 12.16 11.37 -12.71
N GLU A 118 12.50 11.99 -13.84
CA GLU A 118 13.88 12.32 -14.19
C GLU A 118 14.29 13.67 -13.59
N PHE A 119 15.40 13.65 -12.86
CA PHE A 119 16.05 14.83 -12.30
C PHE A 119 17.46 14.92 -12.88
N ASN A 120 17.75 16.03 -13.56
CA ASN A 120 19.07 16.27 -14.12
C ASN A 120 19.91 17.07 -13.11
N SER A 121 20.81 16.40 -12.41
CA SER A 121 21.74 17.06 -11.49
C SER A 121 22.98 17.54 -12.26
N ASN A 122 23.09 18.87 -12.42
CA ASN A 122 24.25 19.66 -12.87
C ASN A 122 24.74 19.47 -14.33
N ALA A 123 24.26 20.37 -15.19
CA ALA A 123 24.85 20.70 -16.50
C ALA A 123 26.30 21.24 -16.44
N SER A 124 26.79 21.63 -15.26
CA SER A 124 28.12 22.24 -15.06
C SER A 124 29.29 21.25 -15.12
N LEU A 125 29.05 19.94 -14.96
CA LEU A 125 30.10 18.92 -14.96
C LEU A 125 30.15 18.06 -16.24
N ARG A 126 29.32 18.35 -17.25
CA ARG A 126 29.20 17.58 -18.52
C ARG A 126 28.97 16.07 -18.34
N ILE A 127 28.49 15.64 -17.17
CA ILE A 127 28.08 14.26 -16.90
C ILE A 127 26.57 14.29 -16.72
N GLU A 128 25.83 13.85 -17.74
CA GLU A 128 24.38 13.66 -17.64
C GLU A 128 24.10 12.46 -16.72
N LYS A 129 23.93 12.72 -15.43
CA LYS A 129 23.44 11.72 -14.50
C LYS A 129 21.93 11.88 -14.39
N ILE A 130 21.18 11.04 -15.12
CA ILE A 130 19.72 10.94 -14.92
C ILE A 130 19.49 10.28 -13.57
N GLN A 131 19.10 11.09 -12.59
CA GLN A 131 18.60 10.61 -11.30
C GLN A 131 17.09 10.41 -11.41
N ARG A 132 16.56 9.36 -10.77
CA ARG A 132 15.13 9.06 -10.79
C ARG A 132 14.50 9.18 -9.40
N ILE A 133 13.27 9.68 -9.33
CA ILE A 133 12.50 9.76 -8.09
C ILE A 133 12.14 8.36 -7.60
N LYS A 134 12.57 8.02 -6.38
CA LYS A 134 12.20 6.79 -5.67
C LYS A 134 10.93 6.99 -4.83
N SER A 135 10.89 8.09 -4.09
CA SER A 135 9.77 8.41 -3.21
C SER A 135 9.66 9.89 -2.94
N ILE A 136 8.44 10.32 -2.59
CA ILE A 136 8.14 11.66 -2.11
C ILE A 136 7.64 11.55 -0.67
N THR A 137 8.32 12.21 0.27
CA THR A 137 7.87 12.36 1.64
C THR A 137 7.23 13.72 1.83
N ILE A 138 5.97 13.75 2.22
CA ILE A 138 5.20 14.95 2.46
C ILE A 138 5.07 15.17 3.96
N GLU A 139 5.44 16.35 4.43
CA GLU A 139 5.27 16.82 5.80
C GLU A 139 4.45 18.13 5.83
N ARG A 140 4.20 18.64 7.04
CA ARG A 140 3.32 19.80 7.27
C ARG A 140 3.72 21.08 6.52
N LYS A 141 5.02 21.30 6.35
CA LYS A 141 5.58 22.54 5.78
C LYS A 141 6.64 22.28 4.70
N LYS A 142 6.95 21.01 4.42
CA LYS A 142 8.00 20.62 3.51
C LYS A 142 7.66 19.32 2.80
N LEU A 143 8.23 19.14 1.62
CA LEU A 143 8.30 17.86 0.95
C LEU A 143 9.78 17.48 0.75
N HIS A 144 10.05 16.19 0.74
CA HIS A 144 11.37 15.64 0.42
C HIS A 144 11.25 14.68 -0.74
N LEU A 145 12.12 14.84 -1.73
CA LEU A 145 12.32 13.86 -2.79
C LEU A 145 13.52 13.00 -2.41
N SER A 146 13.32 11.69 -2.38
CA SER A 146 14.43 10.74 -2.32
C SER A 146 14.67 10.19 -3.72
N LEU A 147 15.91 10.31 -4.19
CA LEU A 147 16.33 9.87 -5.52
C LEU A 147 17.09 8.55 -5.46
N PHE A 148 17.16 7.85 -6.59
CA PHE A 148 18.07 6.71 -6.75
C PHE A 148 19.52 7.17 -6.96
N SER A 149 20.47 6.45 -6.33
CA SER A 149 21.92 6.70 -6.44
C SER A 149 22.51 6.46 -7.82
N ALA A 150 22.02 5.43 -8.51
CA ALA A 150 22.63 4.92 -9.73
C ALA A 150 22.15 5.71 -10.95
N THR A 151 23.02 5.87 -11.95
CA THR A 151 22.59 6.22 -13.31
C THR A 151 21.83 5.02 -13.86
N ILE A 152 20.50 5.06 -13.79
CA ILE A 152 19.67 3.93 -14.20
C ILE A 152 19.52 3.99 -15.72
N SER A 153 20.16 3.07 -16.44
CA SER A 153 19.84 2.84 -17.85
C SER A 153 18.41 2.27 -17.95
N SER A 154 17.70 2.53 -19.05
CA SER A 154 16.29 2.12 -19.21
C SER A 154 16.02 0.63 -18.92
N GLY A 155 17.01 -0.25 -19.09
CA GLY A 155 16.93 -1.69 -18.80
C GLY A 155 17.23 -2.13 -17.36
N THR A 156 17.65 -1.23 -16.45
CA THR A 156 17.87 -1.56 -15.02
C THR A 156 16.64 -1.32 -14.13
N ARG A 157 15.50 -0.88 -14.71
CA ARG A 157 14.24 -0.60 -14.00
C ARG A 157 13.69 -1.79 -13.21
N ASP A 158 13.87 -3.01 -13.72
CA ASP A 158 13.29 -4.20 -13.09
C ASP A 158 13.96 -4.58 -11.76
N TYR A 159 15.22 -4.18 -11.57
CA TYR A 159 16.04 -4.59 -10.42
C TYR A 159 16.02 -3.56 -9.28
N LEU A 160 15.67 -2.31 -9.57
CA LEU A 160 15.71 -1.23 -8.59
C LEU A 160 14.35 -1.06 -7.90
N THR A 161 14.18 -1.91 -6.88
CA THR A 161 13.32 -1.68 -5.71
C THR A 161 11.81 -1.71 -5.94
N GLU A 162 11.33 -2.89 -6.30
CA GLU A 162 10.21 -3.39 -5.54
C GLU A 162 10.72 -3.60 -4.11
N ASN A 163 10.33 -2.75 -3.14
CA ASN A 163 10.58 -2.98 -1.69
C ASN A 163 9.80 -4.23 -1.23
N VAL A 164 10.05 -5.35 -1.88
CA VAL A 164 9.39 -6.64 -1.68
C VAL A 164 10.20 -7.35 -0.63
N TRP A 165 9.68 -7.27 0.59
CA TRP A 165 10.25 -7.97 1.72
C TRP A 165 10.08 -9.48 1.55
N ALA A 166 8.92 -9.90 1.04
CA ALA A 166 8.60 -11.27 0.74
C ALA A 166 7.55 -11.40 -0.37
N PHE A 167 7.53 -12.54 -1.06
CA PHE A 167 6.37 -12.96 -1.84
C PHE A 167 5.29 -13.44 -0.87
N ALA A 168 4.06 -13.00 -1.07
CA ALA A 168 2.97 -13.29 -0.13
C ALA A 168 2.62 -14.78 -0.11
N ALA A 169 2.06 -15.23 1.02
CA ALA A 169 1.49 -16.57 1.10
C ALA A 169 0.34 -16.70 0.09
N ARG A 170 0.21 -17.89 -0.51
CA ARG A 170 -0.74 -18.13 -1.60
C ARG A 170 -1.57 -19.37 -1.34
N TYR A 171 -2.85 -19.29 -1.71
CA TYR A 171 -3.75 -20.44 -1.69
C TYR A 171 -3.49 -21.34 -2.90
N VAL A 172 -3.42 -22.65 -2.71
CA VAL A 172 -3.23 -23.65 -3.76
C VAL A 172 -4.47 -23.67 -4.64
N GLY A 173 -4.30 -23.50 -5.95
CA GLY A 173 -5.39 -23.24 -6.89
C GLY A 173 -5.81 -21.77 -7.02
N GLY A 174 -5.17 -20.88 -6.25
CA GLY A 174 -5.40 -19.44 -6.31
C GLY A 174 -6.70 -18.99 -5.64
N THR A 175 -7.00 -17.69 -5.77
CA THR A 175 -8.19 -17.10 -5.12
C THR A 175 -9.51 -17.64 -5.66
N LYS A 176 -9.54 -18.17 -6.89
CA LYS A 176 -10.74 -18.81 -7.47
C LYS A 176 -11.17 -20.08 -6.72
N GLU A 177 -10.21 -20.88 -6.28
CA GLU A 177 -10.53 -22.06 -5.48
C GLU A 177 -11.01 -21.64 -4.08
N LEU A 178 -10.43 -20.57 -3.51
CA LEU A 178 -10.90 -20.01 -2.25
C LEU A 178 -12.34 -19.44 -2.38
N GLU A 179 -12.63 -18.69 -3.44
CA GLU A 179 -13.97 -18.19 -3.77
C GLU A 179 -14.99 -19.33 -3.83
N LYS A 180 -14.66 -20.43 -4.52
CA LYS A 180 -15.52 -21.63 -4.61
C LYS A 180 -15.80 -22.22 -3.23
N ASN A 181 -14.78 -22.39 -2.39
CA ASN A 181 -14.93 -22.95 -1.04
C ASN A 181 -15.82 -22.07 -0.15
N LEU A 182 -15.69 -20.74 -0.25
CA LEU A 182 -16.47 -19.78 0.52
C LEU A 182 -17.87 -19.51 -0.07
N SER A 183 -18.12 -19.84 -1.34
CA SER A 183 -19.41 -19.63 -2.00
C SER A 183 -20.57 -20.44 -1.40
N SER A 184 -20.24 -21.48 -0.62
CA SER A 184 -21.17 -22.39 0.07
C SER A 184 -21.85 -21.77 1.31
N ILE A 185 -21.42 -20.59 1.74
CA ILE A 185 -22.00 -19.91 2.91
C ILE A 185 -23.43 -19.49 2.60
N SER A 186 -24.37 -19.91 3.45
CA SER A 186 -25.78 -19.53 3.37
C SER A 186 -25.92 -18.01 3.36
N ARG A 187 -26.66 -17.50 2.37
CA ARG A 187 -26.70 -16.09 2.02
C ARG A 187 -27.88 -15.44 2.76
N PRO A 188 -27.65 -14.53 3.71
CA PRO A 188 -28.72 -13.61 4.11
C PRO A 188 -29.14 -12.83 2.86
N GLU A 189 -30.45 -12.67 2.66
CA GLU A 189 -30.96 -11.74 1.65
C GLU A 189 -30.32 -10.37 1.86
N LEU A 190 -29.79 -9.80 0.77
CA LEU A 190 -29.20 -8.47 0.82
C LEU A 190 -30.32 -7.49 1.16
N SER A 191 -30.19 -6.76 2.26
CA SER A 191 -31.09 -5.63 2.49
C SER A 191 -30.81 -4.57 1.41
N LYS A 192 -31.81 -3.74 1.08
CA LYS A 192 -31.61 -2.62 0.11
C LYS A 192 -30.49 -1.65 0.50
N ASN A 193 -29.98 -1.74 1.73
CA ASN A 193 -28.85 -0.95 2.24
C ASN A 193 -27.49 -1.67 2.11
N ASP A 194 -27.44 -2.92 1.67
CA ASP A 194 -26.21 -3.72 1.51
C ASP A 194 -25.59 -3.58 0.09
N VAL A 195 -25.56 -2.35 -0.43
CA VAL A 195 -24.91 -2.05 -1.71
C VAL A 195 -23.39 -2.15 -1.53
N ASP A 196 -22.79 -3.19 -2.12
CA ASP A 196 -21.37 -3.53 -2.14
C ASP A 196 -20.72 -3.72 -0.75
N SER A 197 -21.05 -4.85 -0.12
CA SER A 197 -20.42 -5.25 1.14
C SER A 197 -19.00 -5.78 0.88
N VAL A 198 -18.03 -4.90 1.05
CA VAL A 198 -16.61 -5.23 1.14
C VAL A 198 -16.30 -5.79 2.54
N PHE A 199 -15.51 -6.86 2.59
CA PHE A 199 -14.97 -7.44 3.81
C PHE A 199 -13.46 -7.55 3.68
N LEU A 200 -12.76 -7.24 4.76
CA LEU A 200 -11.30 -7.33 4.80
C LEU A 200 -10.90 -8.12 6.03
N PHE A 201 -10.13 -9.18 5.82
CA PHE A 201 -9.62 -10.04 6.90
C PHE A 201 -8.11 -9.96 6.94
N LYS A 202 -7.54 -9.80 8.12
CA LYS A 202 -6.12 -10.00 8.38
C LYS A 202 -5.95 -11.48 8.75
N VAL A 203 -5.06 -12.17 8.06
CA VAL A 203 -4.79 -13.59 8.32
C VAL A 203 -3.32 -13.80 8.62
N LYS A 204 -3.05 -14.71 9.57
CA LYS A 204 -1.71 -15.15 9.92
C LYS A 204 -1.47 -16.53 9.33
N ILE A 205 -0.42 -16.67 8.53
CA ILE A 205 -0.03 -17.92 7.88
C ILE A 205 1.37 -18.29 8.34
N SER A 206 1.53 -19.50 8.87
CA SER A 206 2.81 -20.02 9.35
C SER A 206 3.78 -20.31 8.21
N LYS A 207 5.05 -20.52 8.54
CA LYS A 207 6.10 -20.95 7.59
C LYS A 207 5.85 -22.36 7.04
N GLU A 208 5.05 -23.18 7.71
CA GLU A 208 4.55 -24.48 7.24
C GLU A 208 3.35 -24.32 6.29
N GLY A 209 2.74 -23.13 6.27
CA GLY A 209 1.55 -22.83 5.49
C GLY A 209 0.25 -23.03 6.26
N ASP A 210 0.25 -23.16 7.57
CA ASP A 210 -0.99 -23.26 8.34
C ASP A 210 -1.62 -21.88 8.52
N LEU A 211 -2.94 -21.78 8.30
CA LEU A 211 -3.69 -20.57 8.61
C LEU A 211 -4.00 -20.58 10.12
N GLU A 212 -3.25 -19.78 10.87
CA GLU A 212 -3.27 -19.76 12.34
C GLU A 212 -4.36 -18.85 12.90
N GLU A 213 -4.65 -17.75 12.21
CA GLU A 213 -5.52 -16.69 12.72
C GLU A 213 -6.25 -15.97 11.58
N VAL A 214 -7.50 -15.55 11.85
CA VAL A 214 -8.32 -14.73 10.96
C VAL A 214 -9.02 -13.65 11.78
N GLU A 215 -8.64 -12.39 11.57
CA GLU A 215 -9.20 -11.22 12.24
C GLU A 215 -9.96 -10.34 11.23
N PRO A 216 -11.17 -9.85 11.54
CA PRO A 216 -11.88 -8.93 10.68
C PRO A 216 -11.32 -7.51 10.83
N VAL A 217 -10.78 -6.95 9.75
CA VAL A 217 -10.33 -5.55 9.66
C VAL A 217 -11.50 -4.64 9.30
N TYR A 218 -12.37 -5.09 8.39
CA TYR A 218 -13.56 -4.35 7.98
C TYR A 218 -14.75 -5.27 7.76
N GLY A 219 -15.95 -4.76 8.07
CA GLY A 219 -17.21 -5.49 7.92
C GLY A 219 -17.63 -6.31 9.15
N ASN A 220 -16.90 -6.19 10.28
CA ASN A 220 -17.12 -6.94 11.53
C ASN A 220 -18.56 -6.87 12.11
N LYS A 221 -19.32 -5.83 11.79
CA LYS A 221 -20.74 -5.70 12.19
C LYS A 221 -21.69 -6.60 11.40
N SER A 222 -21.27 -7.10 10.23
CA SER A 222 -22.08 -7.95 9.37
C SER A 222 -22.10 -9.40 9.84
N SER A 223 -23.29 -10.00 9.95
CA SER A 223 -23.45 -11.45 10.18
C SER A 223 -22.78 -12.27 9.09
N TYR A 224 -22.79 -11.78 7.84
CA TYR A 224 -22.11 -12.42 6.72
C TYR A 224 -20.58 -12.36 6.86
N SER A 225 -20.01 -11.25 7.36
CA SER A 225 -18.58 -11.16 7.67
C SER A 225 -18.16 -12.20 8.72
N LYS A 226 -18.98 -12.38 9.77
CA LYS A 226 -18.75 -13.42 10.79
C LYS A 226 -18.81 -14.83 10.20
N ALA A 227 -19.76 -15.08 9.30
CA ALA A 227 -19.86 -16.36 8.61
C ALA A 227 -18.66 -16.63 7.70
N LEU A 228 -18.20 -15.61 6.95
CA LEU A 228 -16.99 -15.66 6.14
C LEU A 228 -15.75 -15.94 7.00
N GLN A 229 -15.58 -15.21 8.10
CA GLN A 229 -14.48 -15.41 9.05
C GLN A 229 -14.46 -16.85 9.55
N LYS A 230 -15.60 -17.36 10.04
CA LYS A 230 -15.72 -18.73 10.53
C LYS A 230 -15.32 -19.73 9.44
N LYS A 231 -15.85 -19.58 8.23
CA LYS A 231 -15.56 -20.48 7.11
C LYS A 231 -14.09 -20.43 6.69
N LEU A 232 -13.48 -19.25 6.70
CA LEU A 232 -12.06 -19.05 6.44
C LEU A 232 -11.18 -19.76 7.47
N SER A 233 -11.64 -19.90 8.72
CA SER A 233 -10.92 -20.62 9.78
C SER A 233 -11.19 -22.12 9.81
N GLU A 234 -12.11 -22.67 9.01
CA GLU A 234 -12.42 -24.10 9.04
C GLU A 234 -11.32 -24.96 8.42
N LYS A 235 -11.12 -26.18 8.98
CA LYS A 235 -10.12 -27.14 8.49
C LYS A 235 -10.35 -27.55 7.04
N ASN A 236 -11.61 -27.73 6.62
CA ASN A 236 -11.96 -28.10 5.24
C ASN A 236 -11.55 -27.02 4.20
N THR A 237 -11.54 -25.75 4.61
CA THR A 237 -11.09 -24.63 3.79
C THR A 237 -9.57 -24.60 3.72
N ASN A 238 -8.86 -24.97 4.79
CA ASN A 238 -7.40 -24.79 4.85
C ASN A 238 -6.58 -26.05 4.57
N TYR A 239 -7.19 -27.23 4.53
CA TYR A 239 -6.47 -28.49 4.34
C TYR A 239 -7.12 -29.38 3.28
N PHE A 240 -6.29 -30.13 2.57
CA PHE A 240 -6.70 -31.25 1.73
C PHE A 240 -7.10 -32.45 2.59
N GLY A 241 -7.75 -33.46 1.99
CA GLY A 241 -8.21 -34.66 2.71
C GLY A 241 -7.07 -35.50 3.30
N ASP A 242 -5.86 -35.37 2.75
CA ASP A 242 -4.61 -36.00 3.24
C ASP A 242 -3.98 -35.23 4.40
N GLY A 243 -4.55 -34.09 4.81
CA GLY A 243 -4.01 -33.23 5.87
C GLY A 243 -2.97 -32.21 5.41
N THR A 244 -2.63 -32.16 4.11
CA THR A 244 -1.71 -31.15 3.57
C THR A 244 -2.39 -29.76 3.55
N SER A 245 -1.66 -28.71 3.93
CA SER A 245 -2.20 -27.34 3.87
C SER A 245 -2.45 -26.88 2.43
N LYS A 246 -3.59 -26.19 2.24
CA LYS A 246 -3.99 -25.48 1.02
C LYS A 246 -3.36 -24.09 0.93
N TRP A 247 -2.64 -23.63 1.95
CA TRP A 247 -1.82 -22.44 1.86
C TRP A 247 -0.35 -22.81 1.68
N LYS A 248 0.34 -22.05 0.84
CA LYS A 248 1.80 -22.05 0.76
C LYS A 248 2.29 -20.81 1.48
N ALA A 249 3.25 -21.00 2.38
CA ALA A 249 3.86 -19.93 3.16
C ALA A 249 4.44 -18.83 2.27
N ALA A 250 4.52 -17.63 2.83
CA ALA A 250 5.26 -16.53 2.23
C ALA A 250 6.74 -16.88 2.11
N ILE A 251 7.41 -16.34 1.09
CA ILE A 251 8.81 -16.63 0.79
C ILE A 251 9.60 -15.33 0.83
N ARG A 252 10.67 -15.30 1.65
CA ARG A 252 11.55 -14.13 1.74
C ARG A 252 12.22 -13.87 0.39
N GLY A 253 12.10 -12.64 -0.12
CA GLY A 253 12.47 -12.32 -1.50
C GLY A 253 13.94 -12.57 -1.84
N ASN A 254 14.85 -12.39 -0.87
CA ASN A 254 16.30 -12.44 -1.10
C ASN A 254 16.98 -13.78 -0.76
N VAL A 255 16.30 -14.72 -0.10
CA VAL A 255 16.91 -15.99 0.36
C VAL A 255 16.01 -17.20 0.14
N SER A 256 14.85 -17.02 -0.50
CA SER A 256 13.88 -18.08 -0.80
C SER A 256 13.48 -18.95 0.40
N ARG A 257 13.46 -18.36 1.61
CA ARG A 257 13.09 -19.07 2.85
C ARG A 257 11.62 -18.84 3.21
N PRO A 258 10.87 -19.90 3.57
CA PRO A 258 9.54 -19.76 4.15
C PRO A 258 9.56 -18.93 5.44
N LEU A 259 8.50 -18.16 5.66
CA LEU A 259 8.35 -17.32 6.85
C LEU A 259 6.90 -17.23 7.31
N ASN A 260 6.73 -16.97 8.61
CA ASN A 260 5.43 -16.58 9.17
C ASN A 260 5.06 -15.22 8.61
N SER A 261 3.85 -15.10 8.06
CA SER A 261 3.39 -13.89 7.40
C SER A 261 2.01 -13.50 7.86
N ILE A 262 1.75 -12.20 7.76
CA ILE A 262 0.44 -11.62 7.93
C ILE A 262 0.06 -11.00 6.60
N LEU A 263 -1.12 -11.34 6.07
CA LEU A 263 -1.65 -10.73 4.85
C LEU A 263 -3.12 -10.37 5.01
N LYS A 264 -3.59 -9.48 4.14
CA LYS A 264 -5.00 -9.09 4.06
C LYS A 264 -5.70 -9.86 2.94
N ILE A 265 -6.85 -10.46 3.24
CA ILE A 265 -7.76 -11.06 2.26
C ILE A 265 -8.90 -10.07 2.04
N TYR A 266 -9.00 -9.54 0.82
CA TYR A 266 -10.07 -8.65 0.39
C TYR A 266 -11.17 -9.47 -0.28
N VAL A 267 -12.40 -9.36 0.23
CA VAL A 267 -13.59 -10.04 -0.28
C VAL A 267 -14.61 -9.00 -0.69
N LYS A 268 -15.01 -8.99 -1.95
CA LYS A 268 -16.12 -8.16 -2.44
C LYS A 268 -17.30 -9.06 -2.77
N ARG A 269 -18.47 -8.74 -2.22
CA ARG A 269 -19.73 -9.40 -2.56
C ARG A 269 -20.52 -8.53 -3.55
N SER A 270 -20.91 -9.10 -4.67
CA SER A 270 -21.80 -8.46 -5.65
C SER A 270 -23.28 -8.61 -5.26
N GLN A 271 -24.13 -7.84 -5.93
CA GLN A 271 -25.59 -7.86 -5.70
C GLN A 271 -26.24 -9.24 -5.94
N ASN A 272 -25.72 -10.04 -6.86
CA ASN A 272 -26.17 -11.42 -7.08
C ASN A 272 -25.64 -12.42 -6.01
N GLY A 273 -24.91 -11.92 -5.00
CA GLY A 273 -24.34 -12.69 -3.92
C GLY A 273 -23.07 -13.47 -4.27
N GLN A 274 -22.53 -13.31 -5.48
CA GLN A 274 -21.20 -13.84 -5.80
C GLN A 274 -20.12 -13.08 -5.03
N ILE A 275 -19.02 -13.77 -4.73
CA ILE A 275 -17.87 -13.18 -4.07
C ILE A 275 -16.67 -13.20 -5.00
N THR A 276 -15.87 -12.13 -4.93
CA THR A 276 -14.53 -12.09 -5.52
C THR A 276 -13.51 -11.89 -4.42
N ILE A 277 -12.39 -12.60 -4.53
CA ILE A 277 -11.33 -12.57 -3.53
C ILE A 277 -10.04 -12.09 -4.18
N LYS A 278 -9.38 -11.15 -3.51
CA LYS A 278 -8.02 -10.73 -3.83
C LYS A 278 -7.13 -10.87 -2.61
N THR A 279 -5.90 -11.25 -2.86
CA THR A 279 -4.80 -11.30 -1.88
C THR A 279 -3.62 -10.50 -2.45
N PRO A 280 -2.74 -9.94 -1.60
CA PRO A 280 -1.51 -9.32 -2.09
C PRO A 280 -0.64 -10.36 -2.80
N THR A 281 0.13 -9.91 -3.79
CA THR A 281 1.15 -10.74 -4.46
C THR A 281 2.51 -10.64 -3.78
N VAL A 282 2.75 -9.54 -3.08
CA VAL A 282 3.98 -9.26 -2.36
C VAL A 282 3.67 -8.67 -0.99
N LEU A 283 4.61 -8.84 -0.05
CA LEU A 283 4.58 -8.22 1.27
C LEU A 283 5.65 -7.15 1.30
N ARG A 284 5.21 -5.91 1.52
CA ARG A 284 6.07 -4.72 1.64
C ARG A 284 6.28 -4.31 3.10
N ASN A 285 5.61 -4.98 4.03
CA ASN A 285 5.84 -4.92 5.47
C ASN A 285 5.74 -6.32 6.10
N TRP A 286 6.21 -6.45 7.34
CA TRP A 286 6.18 -7.69 8.12
C TRP A 286 4.97 -7.77 9.08
N THR A 287 4.35 -6.63 9.37
CA THR A 287 3.29 -6.49 10.40
C THR A 287 1.88 -6.72 9.86
N GLY A 288 1.72 -6.69 8.54
CA GLY A 288 0.41 -6.68 7.87
C GLY A 288 -0.44 -5.45 8.21
N ASN A 289 0.16 -4.40 8.78
CA ASN A 289 -0.50 -3.14 9.14
C ASN A 289 -0.32 -2.11 8.05
#